data_AF-A0A952E776-F1
#
_entry.id   AF-A0A952E776-F1
#
_cell.length_a   1.000
_cell.length_b   1.000
_cell.length_c   1.000
_cell.angle_alpha   90.00
_cell.angle_beta   90.00
_cell.angle_gamma   90.00
#
_symmetry.space_group_name_H-M   'P 1'
#
loop_
_entity.id
_entity.type
_entity.pdbx_description
1 polymer ?
#
loop_
_entity_poly.entity_id
_entity_poly.type
_entity_poly.pdbx_seq_one_letter_code
_entity_poly.pdbx_strand_id
1 'polypeptide(L)'
;MCRGWLEAGERFQKSANVNLCCRQEITVKSKSVKYNVTPLEVGAVYEPPLRIRRQLRAGFTLIEILVAVTIIVTIVSMVYGSYFATAKSADVYQVRMALSGQTRKVLDQMARQIRCSYIGEAIEDTDLAGTGSGTNTIRKGPVIYFSYEPDAPGSGTLHLVTTNKLFCDDGYANGLVDIAYKFDKNIGTLYLSQRSFVGIPQEHLEDRNWRPLLVNVESVELDFFDGRQWLTEWDFERKKKLPLAVKIGITCEDENSRQCHYGTIAYVGCSSNQGREALSETLVGK
;
A
#
# COMPACT_ATOMS: atom_id res chain seq x y z
N MET A 1 26.19 -37.04 -16.04
CA MET A 1 25.04 -36.13 -16.00
C MET A 1 25.45 -34.90 -15.20
N CYS A 2 26.35 -34.11 -15.79
CA CYS A 2 26.95 -32.91 -15.21
C CYS A 2 26.96 -31.87 -16.32
N ARG A 3 26.11 -30.83 -16.21
CA ARG A 3 26.14 -29.53 -16.93
C ARG A 3 24.84 -28.80 -16.57
N GLY A 4 24.93 -27.62 -15.96
CA GLY A 4 23.73 -26.78 -15.80
C GLY A 4 23.70 -25.76 -14.65
N TRP A 5 24.81 -25.44 -13.98
CA TRP A 5 24.78 -24.51 -12.83
C TRP A 5 25.76 -23.33 -12.91
N LEU A 6 26.16 -22.91 -14.11
CA LEU A 6 27.23 -21.91 -14.29
C LEU A 6 26.86 -20.70 -15.17
N GLU A 7 25.61 -20.22 -15.12
CA GLU A 7 25.18 -19.05 -15.92
C GLU A 7 24.30 -17.99 -15.20
N ALA A 8 24.26 -17.96 -13.87
CA ALA A 8 23.45 -16.97 -13.13
C ALA A 8 24.27 -15.88 -12.39
N GLY A 9 25.52 -15.63 -12.80
CA GLY A 9 26.46 -14.74 -12.08
C GLY A 9 26.75 -13.38 -12.73
N GLU A 10 26.23 -13.08 -13.93
CA GLU A 10 26.57 -11.86 -14.67
C GLU A 10 25.33 -11.08 -15.11
N ARG A 11 24.58 -10.49 -14.16
CA ARG A 11 23.65 -9.41 -14.53
C ARG A 11 23.20 -8.50 -13.39
N PHE A 12 24.09 -8.06 -12.50
CA PHE A 12 23.76 -6.97 -11.57
C PHE A 12 24.96 -6.07 -11.29
N GLN A 13 25.44 -5.39 -12.32
CA GLN A 13 26.42 -4.31 -12.14
C GLN A 13 26.18 -3.21 -13.17
N LYS A 14 25.14 -2.42 -12.95
CA LYS A 14 25.01 -1.04 -13.44
C LYS A 14 23.76 -0.40 -12.84
N SER A 15 24.00 0.55 -11.94
CA SER A 15 23.21 1.76 -11.68
C SER A 15 23.02 2.01 -10.18
N ALA A 16 23.98 2.72 -9.59
CA ALA A 16 23.75 3.54 -8.41
C ALA A 16 24.90 4.56 -8.35
N ASN A 17 24.66 5.72 -8.95
CA ASN A 17 25.57 6.85 -8.94
C ASN A 17 24.73 8.08 -8.55
N VAL A 18 24.59 8.32 -7.24
CA VAL A 18 24.18 9.61 -6.70
C VAL A 18 24.96 9.83 -5.40
N ASN A 19 25.88 10.77 -5.49
CA ASN A 19 26.64 11.36 -4.40
C ASN A 19 25.72 11.94 -3.32
N LEU A 20 26.07 11.76 -2.05
CA LEU A 20 26.03 12.85 -1.08
C LEU A 20 27.02 12.62 0.05
N CYS A 21 27.86 13.64 0.19
CA CYS A 21 29.07 13.73 0.96
C CYS A 21 28.75 14.28 2.37
N CYS A 22 29.23 13.61 3.42
CA CYS A 22 29.57 14.23 4.70
C CYS A 22 30.52 13.29 5.47
N ARG A 23 31.83 13.49 5.28
CA ARG A 23 32.88 12.81 6.03
C ARG A 23 33.50 13.83 6.98
N GLN A 24 33.21 13.71 8.27
CA GLN A 24 33.83 14.50 9.32
C GLN A 24 35.13 13.80 9.76
N GLU A 25 36.27 14.41 9.49
CA GLU A 25 37.58 13.96 9.98
C GLU A 25 37.77 14.40 11.44
N ILE A 26 37.96 13.44 12.34
CA ILE A 26 38.39 13.70 13.72
C ILE A 26 39.91 13.52 13.77
N THR A 27 40.63 14.63 13.95
CA THR A 27 42.09 14.65 14.14
C THR A 27 42.42 14.43 15.62
N VAL A 28 43.04 13.29 15.94
CA VAL A 28 43.56 13.00 17.28
C VAL A 28 44.99 13.54 17.39
N LYS A 29 45.19 14.58 18.20
CA LYS A 29 46.54 15.09 18.55
C LYS A 29 47.20 14.17 19.56
N SER A 30 48.30 13.51 19.19
CA SER A 30 49.16 12.80 20.15
C SER A 30 50.09 13.79 20.86
N LYS A 31 50.15 13.71 22.20
CA LYS A 31 51.14 14.43 23.01
C LYS A 31 52.34 13.49 23.21
N SER A 32 53.50 13.86 22.65
CA SER A 32 54.77 13.19 22.92
C SER A 32 55.30 13.58 24.31
N VAL A 33 55.39 12.60 25.20
CA VAL A 33 56.11 12.71 26.48
C VAL A 33 57.60 12.59 26.18
N LYS A 34 58.37 13.62 26.55
CA LYS A 34 59.84 13.62 26.46
C LYS A 34 60.42 13.08 27.76
N TYR A 35 61.20 12.00 27.68
CA TYR A 35 62.01 11.53 28.79
C TYR A 35 63.42 12.10 28.63
N ASN A 36 63.89 12.82 29.65
CA ASN A 36 65.29 13.24 29.76
C ASN A 36 66.10 12.06 30.28
N VAL A 37 67.09 11.60 29.52
CA VAL A 37 68.10 10.65 30.00
C VAL A 37 69.46 11.33 29.89
N THR A 38 70.08 11.57 31.03
CA THR A 38 71.46 12.03 31.18
C THR A 38 72.44 10.93 30.76
N PRO A 39 73.51 11.24 30.02
CA PRO A 39 74.52 10.24 29.69
C PRO A 39 75.49 10.06 30.85
N LEU A 40 75.74 8.82 31.24
CA LEU A 40 76.84 8.43 32.12
C LEU A 40 77.80 7.54 31.32
N GLU A 41 79.08 7.90 31.36
CA GLU A 41 80.17 7.32 30.57
C GLU A 41 80.48 5.86 30.91
N VAL A 42 80.66 5.10 29.82
CA VAL A 42 81.70 4.09 29.52
C VAL A 42 82.14 3.13 30.64
N GLY A 43 81.88 1.84 30.41
CA GLY A 43 82.58 0.74 31.10
C GLY A 43 82.45 -0.59 30.35
N ALA A 44 83.52 -0.92 29.61
CA ALA A 44 84.01 -2.25 29.23
C ALA A 44 83.07 -3.32 28.64
N VAL A 45 83.39 -3.62 27.38
CA VAL A 45 83.17 -4.84 26.58
C VAL A 45 83.07 -6.14 27.38
N TYR A 46 81.96 -6.86 27.17
CA TYR A 46 81.91 -8.33 27.16
C TYR A 46 80.98 -8.74 26.00
N GLU A 47 81.54 -9.09 24.85
CA GLU A 47 80.80 -9.83 23.81
C GLU A 47 80.90 -11.33 24.12
N PRO A 48 79.80 -12.02 24.46
CA PRO A 48 79.75 -13.46 24.31
C PRO A 48 79.42 -13.80 22.84
N PRO A 49 80.15 -14.73 22.22
CA PRO A 49 79.83 -15.17 20.87
C PRO A 49 78.76 -16.25 20.97
N LEU A 50 77.52 -15.95 20.63
CA LEU A 50 76.56 -17.01 20.28
C LEU A 50 75.89 -16.69 18.94
N ARG A 51 76.59 -17.18 17.91
CA ARG A 51 76.02 -17.72 16.68
C ARG A 51 74.64 -18.34 16.93
N ILE A 52 73.67 -17.98 16.11
CA ILE A 52 72.98 -18.87 15.15
C ILE A 52 72.09 -17.94 14.31
N ARG A 53 72.58 -17.55 13.12
CA ARG A 53 71.72 -17.01 12.07
C ARG A 53 71.10 -18.21 11.36
N ARG A 54 70.11 -18.84 11.99
CA ARG A 54 69.28 -19.83 11.31
C ARG A 54 68.37 -19.02 10.38
N GLN A 55 68.72 -18.96 9.10
CA GLN A 55 67.69 -18.82 8.08
C GLN A 55 66.83 -20.08 8.20
N LEU A 56 65.89 -20.06 9.13
CA LEU A 56 64.77 -20.97 9.10
C LEU A 56 64.07 -20.64 7.78
N ARG A 57 64.27 -21.50 6.78
CA ARG A 57 63.27 -21.65 5.73
C ARG A 57 61.99 -21.95 6.49
N ALA A 58 61.17 -20.93 6.71
CA ALA A 58 59.91 -21.01 7.41
C ALA A 58 58.96 -21.76 6.47
N GLY A 59 59.05 -23.09 6.48
CA GLY A 59 58.00 -23.92 5.94
C GLY A 59 56.76 -23.69 6.80
N PHE A 60 55.63 -23.42 6.17
CA PHE A 60 54.35 -23.34 6.85
C PHE A 60 54.16 -24.60 7.70
N THR A 61 53.94 -24.42 8.99
CA THR A 61 53.68 -25.56 9.86
C THR A 61 52.31 -26.13 9.48
N LEU A 62 52.19 -27.46 9.44
CA LEU A 62 50.94 -28.12 9.06
C LEU A 62 49.76 -27.68 9.96
N ILE A 63 50.05 -27.33 11.22
CA ILE A 63 49.09 -26.79 12.17
C ILE A 63 48.60 -25.38 11.82
N GLU A 64 49.46 -24.51 11.27
CA GLU A 64 49.09 -23.14 10.90
C GLU A 64 48.09 -23.12 9.73
N ILE A 65 48.34 -23.97 8.73
CA ILE A 65 47.41 -24.16 7.62
C ILE A 65 46.10 -24.80 8.12
N LEU A 66 46.17 -25.76 9.04
CA LEU A 66 44.99 -26.38 9.61
C LEU A 66 44.12 -25.36 10.37
N VAL A 67 44.73 -24.57 11.25
CA VAL A 67 44.01 -23.52 12.01
C VAL A 67 43.46 -22.45 11.07
N ALA A 68 44.23 -21.96 10.10
CA ALA A 68 43.76 -20.97 9.14
C ALA A 68 42.55 -21.47 8.34
N VAL A 69 42.59 -22.73 7.87
CA VAL A 69 41.47 -23.33 7.12
C VAL A 69 40.23 -23.48 8.02
N THR A 70 40.38 -23.92 9.28
CA THR A 70 39.24 -24.01 10.19
C THR A 70 38.59 -22.64 10.44
N ILE A 71 39.38 -21.59 10.64
CA ILE A 71 38.85 -20.23 10.85
C ILE A 71 38.12 -19.75 9.59
N ILE A 72 38.68 -19.95 8.40
CA ILE A 72 38.02 -19.57 7.14
C ILE A 72 36.68 -20.28 6.98
N VAL A 73 36.64 -21.60 7.19
CA VAL A 73 35.40 -22.38 7.07
C VAL A 73 34.35 -21.88 8.08
N THR A 74 34.74 -21.65 9.34
CA THR A 74 33.79 -21.16 10.36
C THR A 74 33.22 -19.78 10.02
N ILE A 75 34.05 -18.84 9.55
CA ILE A 75 33.62 -17.50 9.15
C ILE A 75 32.67 -17.58 7.95
N VAL A 76 33.05 -18.34 6.90
CA VAL A 76 32.21 -18.50 5.71
C VAL A 76 30.88 -19.13 6.08
N SER A 77 30.85 -20.13 6.98
CA SER A 77 29.61 -20.72 7.47
C SER A 77 28.71 -19.70 8.20
N MET A 78 29.27 -18.85 9.06
CA MET A 78 28.48 -17.81 9.74
C MET A 78 27.92 -16.77 8.76
N VAL A 79 28.73 -16.31 7.82
CA VAL A 79 28.32 -15.34 6.80
C VAL A 79 27.24 -15.92 5.90
N TYR A 80 27.44 -17.15 5.42
CA TYR A 80 26.48 -17.83 4.57
C TYR A 80 25.17 -18.14 5.30
N GLY A 81 25.25 -18.57 6.56
CA GLY A 81 24.07 -18.78 7.41
C GLY A 81 23.26 -17.50 7.62
N SER A 82 23.93 -16.38 7.90
CA SER A 82 23.26 -15.07 8.03
C SER A 82 22.62 -14.64 6.71
N TYR A 83 23.34 -14.75 5.60
CA TYR A 83 22.81 -14.38 4.28
C TYR A 83 21.58 -15.20 3.92
N PHE A 84 21.65 -16.53 4.09
CA PHE A 84 20.55 -17.43 3.76
C PHE A 84 19.31 -17.15 4.64
N ALA A 85 19.50 -16.92 5.94
CA ALA A 85 18.42 -16.57 6.86
C ALA A 85 17.74 -15.25 6.46
N THR A 86 18.52 -14.22 6.11
CA THR A 86 17.98 -12.92 5.66
C THR A 86 17.29 -13.03 4.30
N ALA A 87 17.88 -13.74 3.34
CA ALA A 87 17.31 -13.91 1.99
C ALA A 87 15.98 -14.66 2.04
N LYS A 88 15.92 -15.77 2.79
CA LYS A 88 14.68 -16.53 2.99
C LYS A 88 13.61 -15.69 3.70
N SER A 89 14.01 -14.88 4.68
CA SER A 89 13.07 -13.98 5.36
C SER A 89 12.49 -12.97 4.39
N ALA A 90 13.32 -12.32 3.58
CA ALA A 90 12.89 -11.33 2.60
C ALA A 90 11.89 -11.90 1.58
N ASP A 91 12.12 -13.12 1.10
CA ASP A 91 11.23 -13.79 0.15
C ASP A 91 9.82 -14.02 0.72
N VAL A 92 9.74 -14.53 1.96
CA VAL A 92 8.47 -14.73 2.68
C VAL A 92 7.71 -13.41 2.90
N TYR A 93 8.42 -12.30 3.11
CA TYR A 93 7.78 -10.99 3.28
C TYR A 93 7.19 -10.44 1.98
N GLN A 94 7.82 -10.67 0.82
CA GLN A 94 7.33 -10.12 -0.44
C GLN A 94 5.96 -10.68 -0.83
N VAL A 95 5.76 -12.00 -0.67
CA VAL A 95 4.48 -12.67 -0.95
C VAL A 95 3.37 -12.12 -0.04
N ARG A 96 3.66 -11.96 1.26
CA ARG A 96 2.70 -11.43 2.25
C ARG A 96 2.34 -9.96 2.04
N MET A 97 3.28 -9.17 1.53
CA MET A 97 3.03 -7.75 1.25
C MET A 97 2.12 -7.52 0.05
N ALA A 98 2.00 -8.48 -0.87
CA ALA A 98 1.19 -8.35 -2.07
C ALA A 98 -0.30 -8.20 -1.74
N LEU A 99 -0.88 -9.11 -0.95
CA LEU A 99 -2.29 -9.07 -0.56
C LEU A 99 -2.62 -7.82 0.26
N SER A 100 -1.83 -7.55 1.30
CA SER A 100 -2.00 -6.35 2.15
C SER A 100 -1.92 -5.05 1.32
N GLY A 101 -0.97 -5.01 0.38
CA GLY A 101 -0.79 -3.88 -0.52
C GLY A 101 -1.95 -3.71 -1.50
N GLN A 102 -2.48 -4.82 -2.03
CA GLN A 102 -3.63 -4.82 -2.93
C GLN A 102 -4.90 -4.36 -2.21
N THR A 103 -5.18 -4.90 -1.01
CA THR A 103 -6.36 -4.51 -0.22
C THR A 103 -6.34 -3.02 0.12
N ARG A 104 -5.19 -2.48 0.55
CA ARG A 104 -5.06 -1.04 0.82
C ARG A 104 -5.31 -0.17 -0.41
N LYS A 105 -4.78 -0.58 -1.58
CA LYS A 105 -5.05 0.13 -2.84
C LYS A 105 -6.54 0.15 -3.17
N VAL A 106 -7.21 -0.98 -3.01
CA VAL A 106 -8.67 -1.11 -3.25
C VAL A 106 -9.46 -0.23 -2.28
N LEU A 107 -9.11 -0.23 -0.99
CA LEU A 107 -9.75 0.64 0.00
C LEU A 107 -9.56 2.12 -0.31
N ASP A 108 -8.34 2.55 -0.64
CA ASP A 108 -8.05 3.93 -1.01
C ASP A 108 -8.82 4.35 -2.26
N GLN A 109 -8.97 3.43 -3.21
CA GLN A 109 -9.72 3.65 -4.43
C GLN A 109 -11.22 3.81 -4.16
N MET A 110 -11.82 2.90 -3.39
CA MET A 110 -13.23 3.01 -2.95
C MET A 110 -13.45 4.34 -2.22
N ALA A 111 -12.57 4.68 -1.27
CA ALA A 111 -12.66 5.92 -0.52
C ALA A 111 -12.58 7.16 -1.42
N ARG A 112 -11.72 7.15 -2.44
CA ARG A 112 -11.64 8.25 -3.43
C ARG A 112 -12.91 8.36 -4.27
N GLN A 113 -13.50 7.25 -4.70
CA GLN A 113 -14.74 7.28 -5.48
C GLN A 113 -15.93 7.79 -4.66
N ILE A 114 -16.03 7.39 -3.39
CA ILE A 114 -17.04 7.88 -2.44
C ILE A 114 -16.85 9.36 -2.14
N ARG A 115 -15.61 9.83 -1.97
CA ARG A 115 -15.31 11.27 -1.77
C ARG A 115 -15.82 12.12 -2.93
N CYS A 116 -15.70 11.60 -4.14
CA CYS A 116 -16.11 12.23 -5.39
C CYS A 116 -17.53 11.86 -5.82
N SER A 117 -18.36 11.31 -4.92
CA SER A 117 -19.76 11.03 -5.20
C SER A 117 -20.49 12.30 -5.62
N TYR A 118 -21.23 12.20 -6.71
CA TYR A 118 -21.93 13.30 -7.33
C TYR A 118 -23.45 13.12 -7.21
N ILE A 119 -24.12 14.24 -6.93
CA ILE A 119 -25.57 14.36 -6.95
C ILE A 119 -25.92 15.36 -8.04
N GLY A 120 -26.78 14.93 -8.97
CA GLY A 120 -27.37 15.83 -9.94
C GLY A 120 -28.54 16.57 -9.33
N GLU A 121 -28.78 17.78 -9.78
CA GLU A 121 -30.01 18.48 -9.46
C GLU A 121 -31.16 17.71 -10.13
N ALA A 122 -32.04 17.13 -9.30
CA ALA A 122 -33.31 16.64 -9.79
C ALA A 122 -34.02 17.87 -10.32
N ILE A 123 -34.13 17.98 -11.65
CA ILE A 123 -34.99 18.99 -12.27
C ILE A 123 -36.39 18.65 -11.77
N GLU A 124 -36.83 19.35 -10.74
CA GLU A 124 -38.26 19.48 -10.47
C GLU A 124 -38.81 20.12 -11.73
N ASP A 125 -39.70 19.40 -12.43
CA ASP A 125 -40.43 19.92 -13.58
C ASP A 125 -41.10 21.22 -13.14
N THR A 126 -40.39 22.33 -13.34
CA THR A 126 -40.92 23.65 -13.10
C THR A 126 -41.81 23.84 -14.30
N ASP A 127 -43.12 23.70 -14.10
CA ASP A 127 -44.14 23.98 -15.09
C ASP A 127 -43.98 25.43 -15.57
N LEU A 128 -43.08 25.65 -16.52
CA LEU A 128 -43.00 26.85 -17.31
C LEU A 128 -44.20 26.81 -18.24
N ALA A 129 -45.32 27.33 -17.73
CA ALA A 129 -46.48 27.72 -18.52
C ALA A 129 -46.04 28.79 -19.54
N GLY A 130 -45.50 28.33 -20.66
CA GLY A 130 -45.08 29.10 -21.81
C GLY A 130 -45.59 28.41 -23.07
N THR A 131 -46.67 28.95 -23.60
CA THR A 131 -47.36 28.57 -24.83
C THR A 131 -46.42 28.18 -25.98
N GLY A 132 -46.54 26.94 -26.48
CA GLY A 132 -46.22 26.61 -27.87
C GLY A 132 -45.43 25.31 -28.09
N SER A 133 -46.07 24.40 -28.82
CA SER A 133 -45.48 23.33 -29.63
C SER A 133 -44.90 22.11 -28.91
N GLY A 134 -45.56 20.97 -29.12
CA GLY A 134 -45.27 19.68 -28.50
C GLY A 134 -43.81 19.25 -28.62
N THR A 135 -43.16 19.14 -27.47
CA THR A 135 -41.95 18.33 -27.29
C THR A 135 -42.32 17.20 -26.34
N ASN A 136 -41.99 15.97 -26.74
CA ASN A 136 -42.17 14.76 -25.95
C ASN A 136 -41.48 14.96 -24.59
N THR A 137 -42.26 15.20 -23.53
CA THR A 137 -41.76 15.14 -22.15
C THR A 137 -41.47 13.67 -21.84
N ILE A 138 -40.24 13.24 -22.15
CA ILE A 138 -39.72 11.94 -21.74
C ILE A 138 -39.78 11.94 -20.22
N ARG A 139 -40.69 11.15 -19.64
CA ARG A 139 -40.78 10.93 -18.19
C ARG A 139 -39.44 10.38 -17.72
N LYS A 140 -38.59 11.26 -17.20
CA LYS A 140 -37.29 10.90 -16.64
C LYS A 140 -37.58 10.29 -15.27
N GLY A 141 -37.58 8.96 -15.20
CA GLY A 141 -37.71 8.22 -13.94
C GLY A 141 -36.60 8.56 -12.94
N PRO A 142 -36.70 8.05 -11.71
CA PRO A 142 -35.76 8.37 -10.64
C PRO A 142 -34.36 7.90 -10.99
N VAL A 143 -33.39 8.80 -10.93
CA VAL A 143 -31.98 8.49 -11.08
C VAL A 143 -31.44 8.10 -9.72
N ILE A 144 -30.93 6.87 -9.60
CA ILE A 144 -30.23 6.41 -8.39
C ILE A 144 -28.83 7.02 -8.40
N TYR A 145 -28.54 7.90 -7.43
CA TYR A 145 -27.22 8.53 -7.29
C TYR A 145 -26.32 7.82 -6.28
N PHE A 146 -26.91 7.24 -5.23
CA PHE A 146 -26.20 6.53 -4.18
C PHE A 146 -27.13 5.58 -3.46
N SER A 147 -26.88 4.27 -3.53
CA SER A 147 -27.64 3.29 -2.74
C SER A 147 -26.74 2.17 -2.28
N TYR A 148 -27.05 1.62 -1.12
CA TYR A 148 -26.45 0.39 -0.62
C TYR A 148 -27.56 -0.51 -0.12
N GLU A 149 -27.68 -1.66 -0.77
CA GLU A 149 -28.63 -2.69 -0.41
C GLU A 149 -27.85 -3.92 0.10
N PRO A 150 -28.05 -4.32 1.37
CA PRO A 150 -27.45 -5.53 1.92
C PRO A 150 -28.26 -6.77 1.47
N ASP A 151 -27.65 -7.64 0.68
CA ASP A 151 -28.24 -8.92 0.27
C ASP A 151 -28.23 -9.94 1.42
N ALA A 152 -27.15 -9.94 2.22
CA ALA A 152 -26.95 -10.80 3.38
C ALA A 152 -26.02 -10.09 4.38
N PRO A 153 -25.92 -10.51 5.65
CA PRO A 153 -24.97 -9.90 6.59
C PRO A 153 -23.53 -10.01 6.05
N GLY A 154 -22.97 -8.86 5.67
CA GLY A 154 -21.65 -8.73 5.08
C GLY A 154 -21.57 -8.96 3.57
N SER A 155 -22.70 -9.05 2.85
CA SER A 155 -22.81 -9.13 1.39
C SER A 155 -23.79 -8.06 0.91
N GLY A 156 -23.38 -7.21 -0.02
CA GLY A 156 -24.28 -6.17 -0.52
C GLY A 156 -23.73 -5.48 -1.75
N THR A 157 -24.62 -4.73 -2.39
CA THR A 157 -24.32 -3.97 -3.60
C THR A 157 -24.35 -2.48 -3.28
N LEU A 158 -23.18 -1.83 -3.39
CA LEU A 158 -23.04 -0.38 -3.27
C LEU A 158 -23.06 0.23 -4.68
N HIS A 159 -24.05 1.06 -4.95
CA HIS A 159 -24.18 1.86 -6.15
C HIS A 159 -23.88 3.32 -5.85
N LEU A 160 -23.07 3.97 -6.69
CA LEU A 160 -22.79 5.40 -6.58
C LEU A 160 -22.46 6.01 -7.94
N VAL A 161 -22.86 7.26 -8.13
CA VAL A 161 -22.41 8.10 -9.24
C VAL A 161 -21.22 8.92 -8.76
N THR A 162 -20.12 8.93 -9.50
CA THR A 162 -18.89 9.66 -9.15
C THR A 162 -18.26 10.31 -10.36
N THR A 163 -17.44 11.34 -10.12
CA THR A 163 -16.59 11.96 -11.15
C THR A 163 -15.27 11.22 -11.34
N ASN A 164 -14.93 10.29 -10.44
CA ASN A 164 -13.67 9.59 -10.45
C ASN A 164 -13.78 8.24 -11.19
N LYS A 165 -13.22 8.16 -12.39
CA LYS A 165 -13.16 6.93 -13.20
C LYS A 165 -12.00 6.05 -12.75
N LEU A 166 -12.21 4.73 -12.72
CA LEU A 166 -11.12 3.77 -12.51
C LEU A 166 -10.56 3.22 -13.82
N PHE A 167 -11.46 2.93 -14.75
CA PHE A 167 -11.12 2.41 -16.06
C PHE A 167 -11.51 3.42 -17.14
N CYS A 168 -10.64 3.60 -18.12
CA CYS A 168 -11.00 4.25 -19.38
C CYS A 168 -11.45 3.15 -20.33
N ASP A 169 -12.73 3.12 -20.66
CA ASP A 169 -13.21 2.34 -21.80
C ASP A 169 -13.04 3.23 -23.05
N ASP A 170 -12.52 2.64 -24.13
CA ASP A 170 -12.09 3.35 -25.33
C ASP A 170 -13.26 4.12 -25.97
N GLY A 171 -13.33 5.43 -25.74
CA GLY A 171 -14.21 6.32 -26.53
C GLY A 171 -14.85 7.51 -25.79
N TYR A 172 -14.88 7.52 -24.46
CA TYR A 172 -15.55 8.61 -23.71
C TYR A 172 -14.60 9.29 -22.71
N ALA A 173 -13.86 10.26 -23.22
CA ALA A 173 -13.09 11.19 -22.41
C ALA A 173 -14.05 12.14 -21.67
N ASN A 174 -14.08 12.02 -20.34
CA ASN A 174 -14.71 12.95 -19.40
C ASN A 174 -16.24 12.85 -19.26
N GLY A 175 -16.68 12.65 -18.03
CA GLY A 175 -18.09 12.52 -17.69
C GLY A 175 -18.27 11.82 -16.35
N LEU A 176 -19.47 11.93 -15.79
CA LEU A 176 -19.90 11.18 -14.63
C LEU A 176 -19.88 9.67 -14.95
N VAL A 177 -19.56 8.85 -13.95
CA VAL A 177 -19.63 7.40 -14.06
C VAL A 177 -20.53 6.83 -12.98
N ASP A 178 -21.27 5.81 -13.38
CA ASP A 178 -22.01 4.95 -12.48
C ASP A 178 -21.10 3.78 -12.11
N ILE A 179 -20.88 3.64 -10.81
CA ILE A 179 -20.07 2.59 -10.22
C ILE A 179 -20.94 1.72 -9.32
N ALA A 180 -20.79 0.41 -9.48
CA ALA A 180 -21.36 -0.58 -8.58
C ALA A 180 -20.28 -1.49 -8.02
N TYR A 181 -20.25 -1.64 -6.71
CA TYR A 181 -19.48 -2.64 -5.99
C TYR A 181 -20.41 -3.75 -5.57
N LYS A 182 -20.01 -5.00 -5.78
CA LYS A 182 -20.74 -6.17 -5.32
C LYS A 182 -19.76 -7.12 -4.66
N PHE A 183 -20.03 -7.50 -3.42
CA PHE A 183 -19.26 -8.53 -2.75
C PHE A 183 -20.03 -9.85 -2.78
N ASP A 184 -19.37 -10.91 -3.23
CA ASP A 184 -19.91 -12.27 -3.17
C ASP A 184 -19.17 -13.06 -2.10
N LYS A 185 -19.87 -13.36 -1.00
CA LYS A 185 -19.32 -14.10 0.14
C LYS A 185 -19.00 -15.57 -0.18
N ASN A 186 -19.69 -16.18 -1.13
CA ASN A 186 -19.48 -17.60 -1.48
C ASN A 186 -18.16 -17.79 -2.23
N ILE A 187 -17.85 -16.84 -3.11
CA ILE A 187 -16.63 -16.82 -3.92
C ILE A 187 -15.49 -16.10 -3.16
N GLY A 188 -15.83 -15.25 -2.19
CA GLY A 188 -14.86 -14.43 -1.46
C GLY A 188 -14.21 -13.37 -2.36
N THR A 189 -14.97 -12.84 -3.31
CA THR A 189 -14.47 -11.88 -4.31
C THR A 189 -15.30 -10.61 -4.30
N LEU A 190 -14.60 -9.47 -4.25
CA LEU A 190 -15.18 -8.16 -4.44
C LEU A 190 -15.12 -7.81 -5.93
N TYR A 191 -16.28 -7.54 -6.51
CA TYR A 191 -16.44 -7.14 -7.89
C TYR A 191 -16.71 -5.64 -8.01
N LEU A 192 -16.29 -5.08 -9.13
CA LEU A 192 -16.53 -3.71 -9.54
C LEU A 192 -17.11 -3.69 -10.94
N SER A 193 -18.18 -2.93 -11.13
CA SER A 193 -18.69 -2.55 -12.44
C SER A 193 -18.65 -1.03 -12.57
N GLN A 194 -18.19 -0.56 -13.73
CA GLN A 194 -18.14 0.86 -14.06
C GLN A 194 -18.77 1.08 -15.44
N ARG A 195 -19.65 2.06 -15.55
CA ARG A 195 -20.24 2.49 -16.84
C ARG A 195 -20.33 4.01 -16.93
N SER A 196 -20.42 4.53 -18.14
CA SER A 196 -20.72 5.96 -18.35
C SER A 196 -22.09 6.27 -17.79
N PHE A 197 -22.22 7.37 -17.04
CA PHE A 197 -23.51 7.78 -16.49
C PHE A 197 -24.34 8.47 -17.59
N VAL A 198 -25.48 7.86 -17.96
CA VAL A 198 -26.35 8.36 -19.04
C VAL A 198 -27.56 9.15 -18.49
N GLY A 199 -27.78 9.14 -17.17
CA GLY A 199 -28.87 9.91 -16.53
C GLY A 199 -30.29 9.48 -16.94
N ILE A 200 -30.42 8.32 -17.58
CA ILE A 200 -31.70 7.68 -17.92
C ILE A 200 -31.96 6.59 -16.87
N PRO A 201 -33.20 6.42 -16.38
CA PRO A 201 -33.55 5.35 -15.46
C PRO A 201 -33.52 4.07 -16.27
N GLN A 202 -32.49 3.27 -16.07
CA GLN A 202 -32.27 2.10 -16.91
C GLN A 202 -32.63 0.85 -16.10
N GLU A 203 -33.73 0.23 -16.51
CA GLU A 203 -34.16 -1.15 -16.19
C GLU A 203 -33.10 -2.23 -16.53
N HIS A 204 -31.87 -1.84 -16.88
CA HIS A 204 -30.72 -2.72 -17.10
C HIS A 204 -29.66 -2.49 -16.03
N LEU A 205 -30.02 -2.80 -14.78
CA LEU A 205 -29.02 -3.09 -13.74
C LEU A 205 -28.37 -4.48 -13.94
N GLU A 206 -28.97 -5.32 -14.79
CA GLU A 206 -28.57 -6.72 -14.97
C GLU A 206 -27.39 -6.92 -15.93
N ASP A 207 -27.26 -6.13 -17.00
CA ASP A 207 -26.13 -6.23 -17.96
C ASP A 207 -24.93 -5.38 -17.52
N ARG A 208 -24.47 -5.60 -16.28
CA ARG A 208 -23.25 -4.97 -15.76
C ARG A 208 -22.06 -5.87 -16.06
N ASN A 209 -21.05 -5.31 -16.72
CA ASN A 209 -19.76 -5.98 -16.84
C ASN A 209 -19.03 -5.95 -15.48
N TRP A 210 -19.08 -7.07 -14.77
CA TRP A 210 -18.44 -7.24 -13.47
C TRP A 210 -16.99 -7.66 -13.62
N ARG A 211 -16.07 -6.89 -13.03
CA ARG A 211 -14.65 -7.21 -13.00
C ARG A 211 -14.22 -7.53 -11.57
N PRO A 212 -13.45 -8.61 -11.34
CA PRO A 212 -12.92 -8.91 -10.02
C PRO A 212 -11.89 -7.84 -9.61
N LEU A 213 -12.05 -7.27 -8.42
CA LEU A 213 -11.18 -6.22 -7.89
C LEU A 213 -10.25 -6.75 -6.79
N LEU A 214 -10.80 -7.60 -5.92
CA LEU A 214 -10.06 -8.22 -4.81
C LEU A 214 -10.59 -9.64 -4.57
N VAL A 215 -9.68 -10.60 -4.40
CA VAL A 215 -9.98 -12.01 -4.08
C VAL A 215 -9.54 -12.31 -2.65
N ASN A 216 -9.97 -13.45 -2.09
CA ASN A 216 -9.69 -13.87 -0.72
C ASN A 216 -10.22 -12.89 0.33
N VAL A 217 -11.42 -12.36 0.07
CA VAL A 217 -12.15 -11.46 0.96
C VAL A 217 -13.18 -12.27 1.73
N GLU A 218 -13.12 -12.20 3.05
CA GLU A 218 -14.05 -12.90 3.95
C GLU A 218 -15.30 -12.07 4.23
N SER A 219 -15.13 -10.76 4.46
CA SER A 219 -16.23 -9.84 4.72
C SER A 219 -15.93 -8.43 4.22
N VAL A 220 -16.99 -7.74 3.78
CA VAL A 220 -16.99 -6.32 3.47
C VAL A 220 -18.07 -5.65 4.30
N GLU A 221 -17.67 -4.65 5.08
CA GLU A 221 -18.53 -3.88 5.98
C GLU A 221 -18.61 -2.44 5.50
N LEU A 222 -19.84 -1.93 5.38
CA LEU A 222 -20.12 -0.56 4.97
C LEU A 222 -21.10 0.08 5.95
N ASP A 223 -20.64 1.14 6.62
CA ASP A 223 -21.48 1.97 7.48
C ASP A 223 -21.57 3.39 6.91
N PHE A 224 -22.76 3.99 6.96
CA PHE A 224 -23.06 5.29 6.38
C PHE A 224 -23.48 6.26 7.48
N PHE A 225 -22.83 7.42 7.55
CA PHE A 225 -23.11 8.45 8.54
C PHE A 225 -24.14 9.46 8.01
N ASP A 226 -25.26 9.59 8.70
CA ASP A 226 -26.31 10.56 8.34
C ASP A 226 -26.13 11.96 8.93
N GLY A 227 -25.10 12.15 9.76
CA GLY A 227 -24.85 13.38 10.52
C GLY A 227 -25.12 13.24 12.02
N ARG A 228 -25.82 12.18 12.43
CA ARG A 228 -26.13 11.88 13.83
C ARG A 228 -25.72 10.47 14.21
N GLN A 229 -25.97 9.48 13.36
CA GLN A 229 -25.73 8.06 13.61
C GLN A 229 -25.17 7.34 12.38
N TRP A 230 -24.56 6.19 12.64
CA TRP A 230 -24.07 5.25 11.63
C TRP A 230 -25.18 4.24 11.29
N LEU A 231 -25.40 4.03 10.00
CA LEU A 231 -26.43 3.15 9.46
C LEU A 231 -25.80 2.12 8.54
N THR A 232 -26.32 0.90 8.52
CA THR A 232 -25.82 -0.20 7.67
C THR A 232 -26.47 -0.23 6.28
N GLU A 233 -27.50 0.58 6.07
CA GLU A 233 -28.18 0.73 4.78
C GLU A 233 -28.25 2.21 4.38
N TRP A 234 -28.21 2.47 3.07
CA TRP A 234 -28.43 3.81 2.55
C TRP A 234 -29.25 3.78 1.29
N ASP A 235 -30.31 4.58 1.27
CA ASP A 235 -31.15 4.77 0.09
C ASP A 235 -31.32 6.27 -0.16
N PHE A 236 -30.82 6.72 -1.31
CA PHE A 236 -30.92 8.09 -1.76
C PHE A 236 -32.34 8.48 -2.15
N GLU A 237 -33.17 7.58 -2.68
CA GLU A 237 -34.54 7.93 -3.09
C GLU A 237 -35.37 8.38 -1.90
N ARG A 238 -35.25 7.66 -0.77
CA ARG A 238 -35.92 7.98 0.49
C ARG A 238 -35.36 9.23 1.18
N LYS A 239 -34.04 9.41 1.19
CA LYS A 239 -33.39 10.48 1.97
C LYS A 239 -33.14 11.77 1.20
N LYS A 240 -33.10 11.71 -0.14
CA LYS A 240 -32.69 12.80 -1.05
C LYS A 240 -31.36 13.48 -0.66
N LYS A 241 -30.51 12.78 0.09
CA LYS A 241 -29.23 13.28 0.61
C LYS A 241 -28.18 12.18 0.51
N LEU A 242 -26.95 12.59 0.21
CA LEU A 242 -25.78 11.73 0.32
C LEU A 242 -25.38 11.55 1.79
N PRO A 243 -24.78 10.39 2.16
CA PRO A 243 -24.21 10.23 3.48
C PRO A 243 -23.05 11.22 3.66
N LEU A 244 -22.82 11.70 4.88
CA LEU A 244 -21.72 12.63 5.19
C LEU A 244 -20.36 11.92 5.20
N ALA A 245 -20.35 10.67 5.66
CA ALA A 245 -19.19 9.82 5.64
C ALA A 245 -19.61 8.36 5.43
N VAL A 246 -18.70 7.58 4.85
CA VAL A 246 -18.83 6.14 4.68
C VAL A 246 -17.61 5.48 5.31
N LYS A 247 -17.85 4.55 6.23
CA LYS A 247 -16.82 3.72 6.83
C LYS A 247 -16.80 2.41 6.06
N ILE A 248 -15.60 2.02 5.64
CA ILE A 248 -15.36 0.87 4.77
C ILE A 248 -14.43 -0.06 5.55
N GLY A 249 -14.87 -1.29 5.78
CA GLY A 249 -14.08 -2.37 6.36
C GLY A 249 -13.96 -3.53 5.38
N ILE A 250 -12.76 -4.06 5.19
CA ILE A 250 -12.52 -5.27 4.41
C ILE A 250 -11.69 -6.22 5.27
N THR A 251 -12.18 -7.44 5.43
CA THR A 251 -11.45 -8.53 6.08
C THR A 251 -10.97 -9.51 5.02
N CYS A 252 -9.66 -9.74 4.97
CA CYS A 252 -9.04 -10.68 4.04
C CYS A 252 -8.35 -11.81 4.80
N GLU A 253 -8.33 -12.99 4.19
CA GLU A 253 -7.57 -14.15 4.68
C GLU A 253 -6.24 -14.25 3.91
N ASP A 254 -5.12 -14.28 4.65
CA ASP A 254 -3.78 -14.54 4.10
C ASP A 254 -3.55 -16.04 3.86
N GLU A 255 -2.52 -16.41 3.10
CA GLU A 255 -2.14 -17.81 2.81
C GLU A 255 -1.89 -18.66 4.07
N ASN A 256 -1.66 -18.01 5.22
CA ASN A 256 -1.46 -18.66 6.51
C ASN A 256 -2.77 -18.81 7.32
N SER A 257 -3.93 -18.65 6.68
CA SER A 257 -5.26 -18.58 7.33
C SER A 257 -5.35 -17.55 8.45
N ARG A 258 -4.63 -16.43 8.29
CA ARG A 258 -4.68 -15.30 9.22
C ARG A 258 -5.64 -14.25 8.67
N GLN A 259 -6.65 -13.93 9.47
CA GLN A 259 -7.59 -12.86 9.16
C GLN A 259 -6.95 -11.50 9.44
N CYS A 260 -6.92 -10.64 8.42
CA CYS A 260 -6.45 -9.27 8.52
C CYS A 260 -7.60 -8.32 8.20
N HIS A 261 -7.94 -7.44 9.14
CA HIS A 261 -8.96 -6.42 8.95
C HIS A 261 -8.33 -5.08 8.54
N TYR A 262 -8.86 -4.47 7.48
CA TYR A 262 -8.44 -3.18 6.96
C TYR A 262 -9.63 -2.24 6.89
N GLY A 263 -9.51 -1.06 7.50
CA GLY A 263 -10.59 -0.09 7.56
C GLY A 263 -10.16 1.31 7.11
N THR A 264 -11.09 2.05 6.50
CA THR A 264 -10.92 3.48 6.19
C THR A 264 -12.25 4.23 6.28
N ILE A 265 -12.20 5.55 6.44
CA ILE A 265 -13.38 6.41 6.44
C ILE A 265 -13.24 7.42 5.31
N ALA A 266 -14.29 7.51 4.49
CA ALA A 266 -14.39 8.42 3.35
C ALA A 266 -15.48 9.45 3.60
N TYR A 267 -15.10 10.73 3.63
CA TYR A 267 -16.05 11.84 3.73
C TYR A 267 -16.58 12.22 2.34
N VAL A 268 -17.89 12.40 2.20
CA VAL A 268 -18.50 12.75 0.91
C VAL A 268 -18.44 14.26 0.71
N GLY A 269 -17.79 14.69 -0.39
CA GLY A 269 -17.55 16.12 -0.65
C GLY A 269 -18.81 16.92 -1.01
N CYS A 270 -19.81 16.27 -1.62
CA CYS A 270 -21.02 16.91 -2.13
C CYS A 270 -22.21 16.83 -1.17
N SER A 271 -21.99 16.92 0.15
CA SER A 271 -23.11 17.14 1.07
C SER A 271 -23.55 18.61 0.97
N SER A 272 -24.85 18.86 0.75
CA SER A 272 -25.42 20.20 0.65
C SER A 272 -24.89 21.11 1.77
N ASN A 273 -24.57 22.37 1.45
CA ASN A 273 -23.93 23.38 2.32
C ASN A 273 -24.51 23.55 3.74
N GLN A 274 -25.66 22.95 4.05
CA GLN A 274 -26.28 22.93 5.37
C GLN A 274 -25.46 22.19 6.45
N GLY A 275 -24.47 21.38 6.07
CA GLY A 275 -23.59 20.66 7.02
C GLY A 275 -22.31 21.40 7.43
N ARG A 276 -21.94 22.51 6.76
CA ARG A 276 -20.69 23.24 7.06
C ARG A 276 -20.80 24.17 8.27
N GLU A 277 -22.00 24.57 8.67
CA GLU A 277 -22.22 25.39 9.88
C GLU A 277 -22.13 24.56 11.17
N ALA A 278 -22.51 23.28 11.15
CA ALA A 278 -22.52 22.43 12.34
C ALA A 278 -21.10 22.06 12.84
N LEU A 279 -20.10 22.04 11.96
CA LEU A 279 -18.71 21.73 12.32
C LEU A 279 -17.89 22.96 12.73
N SER A 280 -18.29 24.17 12.32
CA SER A 280 -17.65 25.41 12.79
C SER A 280 -18.06 25.77 14.22
N GLU A 281 -19.23 25.34 14.69
CA GLU A 281 -19.68 25.60 16.06
C GLU A 281 -19.06 24.63 17.09
N THR A 282 -18.79 23.38 16.72
CA THR A 282 -18.23 22.38 17.66
C THR A 282 -16.73 22.53 17.93
N LEU A 283 -16.00 23.31 17.12
CA LEU A 283 -14.58 23.61 17.36
C LEU A 283 -14.34 24.98 18.03
N VAL A 284 -15.40 25.77 18.27
CA VAL A 284 -15.30 27.09 18.92
C VAL A 284 -16.10 27.17 20.23
N GLY A 285 -16.90 26.16 20.61
CA GLY A 285 -17.63 26.23 21.87
C GLY A 285 -18.05 24.91 22.50
N LYS A 286 -17.16 24.29 23.29
CA LYS A 286 -17.30 24.06 24.75
C LYS A 286 -16.12 23.27 25.29
#